data_AF-A0A7V9HVV8-F1
#
_entry.id   AF-A0A7V9HVV8-F1
#
_cell.length_a   1.000
_cell.length_b   1.000
_cell.length_c   1.000
_cell.angle_alpha   90.00
_cell.angle_beta   90.00
_cell.angle_gamma   90.00
#
_symmetry.space_group_name_H-M   'P 1'
#
loop_
_entity.id
_entity.type
_entity.pdbx_description
1 polymer ?
#
loop_
_entity_poly.entity_id
_entity_poly.type
_entity_poly.pdbx_seq_one_letter_code
_entity_poly.pdbx_strand_id
1 'polypeptide(L)'
;MLVGLLTHELGHSFLYHHWDWTRTRQFRRAFGEVDKAYRGMDNTWVYFQRRRIAIAPTNFVSAYAAKHPQEDFAETFRFYVTRRGRLRDLFGEFGRKRKGVILYEKFLVLHDFVRALRGWRSSSA
;
A
#
# COMPACT_ATOMS: atom_id res chain seq x y z
N MET A 1 -7.36 -16.20 1.76
CA MET A 1 -5.88 -16.25 1.75
C MET A 1 -5.34 -15.98 0.34
N LEU A 2 -5.78 -16.75 -0.67
CA LEU A 2 -5.33 -16.60 -2.07
C LEU A 2 -5.60 -15.20 -2.66
N VAL A 3 -6.82 -14.67 -2.54
CA VAL A 3 -7.17 -13.33 -3.07
C VAL A 3 -6.26 -12.23 -2.51
N GLY A 4 -5.90 -12.32 -1.23
CA GLY A 4 -5.00 -11.36 -0.59
C GLY A 4 -3.58 -11.42 -1.16
N LEU A 5 -3.05 -12.62 -1.39
CA LEU A 5 -1.73 -12.79 -2.00
C LEU A 5 -1.72 -12.31 -3.46
N LEU A 6 -2.70 -12.73 -4.26
CA LEU A 6 -2.79 -12.31 -5.66
C LEU A 6 -2.91 -10.78 -5.81
N THR A 7 -3.68 -10.13 -4.92
CA THR A 7 -3.80 -8.66 -4.94
C THR A 7 -2.55 -7.94 -4.44
N HIS A 8 -1.75 -8.57 -3.57
CA HIS A 8 -0.44 -8.06 -3.18
C HIS A 8 0.52 -8.08 -4.39
N GLU A 9 0.65 -9.22 -5.08
CA GLU A 9 1.52 -9.35 -6.27
C GLU A 9 1.05 -8.47 -7.43
N LEU A 10 -0.27 -8.27 -7.56
CA LEU A 10 -0.82 -7.31 -8.50
C LEU A 10 -0.41 -5.87 -8.12
N GLY A 11 -0.27 -5.55 -6.83
CA GLY A 11 0.28 -4.28 -6.37
C GLY A 11 1.70 -4.07 -6.86
N HIS A 12 2.59 -5.06 -6.73
CA HIS A 12 3.95 -4.98 -7.28
C HIS A 12 3.94 -4.78 -8.80
N SER A 13 3.15 -5.58 -9.51
CA SER A 13 2.97 -5.43 -10.98
C SER A 13 2.48 -4.04 -11.35
N PHE A 14 1.48 -3.51 -10.64
CA PHE A 14 0.95 -2.17 -10.86
C PHE A 14 2.03 -1.10 -10.68
N LEU A 15 2.82 -1.18 -9.59
CA LEU A 15 3.91 -0.25 -9.34
C LEU A 15 4.98 -0.31 -10.44
N TYR A 16 5.30 -1.52 -10.91
CA TYR A 16 6.28 -1.74 -11.98
C TYR A 16 5.86 -1.09 -13.30
N HIS A 17 4.58 -1.21 -13.67
CA HIS A 17 4.04 -0.59 -14.89
C HIS A 17 3.91 0.94 -14.78
N HIS A 18 3.80 1.46 -13.57
CA HIS A 18 3.70 2.89 -13.28
C HIS A 18 4.96 3.44 -12.62
N TRP A 19 6.14 2.93 -13.01
CA TRP A 19 7.39 3.20 -12.30
C TRP A 19 7.73 4.69 -12.20
N ASP A 20 7.40 5.51 -13.20
CA ASP A 20 7.67 6.96 -13.15
C ASP A 20 6.95 7.67 -12.00
N TRP A 21 5.79 7.15 -11.56
CA TRP A 21 5.07 7.70 -10.41
C TRP A 21 5.89 7.61 -9.12
N THR A 22 6.76 6.60 -8.98
CA THR A 22 7.64 6.42 -7.82
C THR A 22 8.62 7.58 -7.61
N ARG A 23 8.91 8.32 -8.68
CA ARG A 23 9.84 9.46 -8.67
C ARG A 23 9.17 10.75 -8.19
N THR A 24 7.84 10.77 -8.07
CA THR A 24 7.09 11.95 -7.63
C THR A 24 7.28 12.22 -6.14
N ARG A 25 7.23 13.50 -5.75
CA ARG A 25 7.32 13.91 -4.34
C ARG A 25 6.20 13.30 -3.50
N GLN A 26 5.00 13.19 -4.06
CA GLN A 26 3.82 12.63 -3.41
C GLN A 26 4.05 11.15 -3.05
N PHE A 27 4.55 10.36 -4.01
CA PHE A 27 4.85 8.95 -3.77
C PHE A 27 5.93 8.79 -2.70
N ARG A 28 7.07 9.49 -2.85
CA ARG A 28 8.21 9.39 -1.92
C ARG A 28 7.84 9.79 -0.49
N ARG A 29 6.99 10.82 -0.34
CA ARG A 29 6.49 11.21 0.98
C ARG A 29 5.61 10.14 1.62
N ALA A 30 4.79 9.46 0.83
CA ALA A 30 3.84 8.46 1.34
C ALA A 30 4.51 7.12 1.64
N PHE A 31 5.32 6.59 0.73
CA PHE A 31 5.86 5.23 0.79
C PHE A 31 7.38 5.17 1.02
N GLY A 32 8.10 6.27 0.77
CA GLY A 32 9.55 6.30 0.76
C GLY A 32 10.14 6.08 -0.64
N GLU A 33 11.48 5.99 -0.69
CA GLU A 33 12.20 5.74 -1.93
C GLU A 33 12.18 4.24 -2.29
N VAL A 34 12.09 3.94 -3.59
CA VAL A 34 12.04 2.57 -4.11
C VAL A 34 13.06 2.42 -5.25
N ASP A 35 13.68 1.24 -5.33
CA ASP A 35 14.59 0.87 -6.42
C ASP A 35 14.00 -0.27 -7.25
N LYS A 36 14.04 -0.15 -8.57
CA LYS A 36 13.51 -1.13 -9.52
C LYS A 36 14.23 -2.48 -9.44
N ALA A 37 15.45 -2.49 -8.90
CA ALA A 37 16.25 -3.70 -8.69
C ALA A 37 15.78 -4.55 -7.49
N TYR A 38 14.92 -4.02 -6.61
CA TYR A 38 14.39 -4.82 -5.50
C TYR A 38 13.53 -5.98 -6.03
N ARG A 39 14.01 -7.21 -5.85
CA ARG A 39 13.25 -8.45 -6.03
C ARG A 39 12.97 -8.99 -4.63
N GLY A 40 11.72 -8.88 -4.19
CA GLY A 40 11.31 -9.41 -2.89
C GLY A 40 11.69 -10.89 -2.78
N MET A 41 12.37 -11.28 -1.70
CA MET A 41 12.62 -12.69 -1.41
C MET A 41 11.29 -13.39 -1.07
N ASP A 42 10.82 -14.24 -2.00
CA ASP A 42 9.57 -15.01 -1.95
C ASP A 42 9.33 -15.76 -0.61
N ASN A 43 10.38 -16.15 0.10
CA ASN A 43 10.27 -16.93 1.34
C ASN A 43 9.84 -16.12 2.57
N THR A 44 9.83 -14.80 2.49
CA THR A 44 9.56 -13.94 3.65
C THR A 44 8.07 -13.80 3.94
N TRP A 45 7.17 -14.20 3.05
CA TRP A 45 5.72 -14.10 3.23
C TRP A 45 5.14 -15.25 4.07
N VAL A 46 5.54 -16.50 3.78
CA VAL A 46 5.13 -17.71 4.52
C VAL A 46 5.52 -17.62 6.00
N TYR A 47 6.66 -16.99 6.29
CA TYR A 47 7.16 -16.77 7.65
C TYR A 47 6.23 -15.89 8.50
N PHE A 48 5.67 -14.81 7.92
CA PHE A 48 4.85 -13.85 8.67
C PHE A 48 3.41 -14.33 8.85
N GLN A 49 2.87 -15.08 7.87
CA GLN A 49 1.57 -15.72 8.02
C GLN A 49 1.56 -16.71 9.19
N ARG A 50 2.66 -17.45 9.40
CA ARG A 50 2.77 -18.45 10.48
C ARG A 50 2.89 -17.84 11.88
N ARG A 51 3.51 -16.66 12.03
CA ARG A 51 3.90 -16.17 13.36
C ARG A 51 2.84 -15.40 14.14
N ARG A 52 1.72 -14.96 13.52
CA ARG A 52 0.56 -14.32 14.18
C ARG A 52 0.84 -13.21 15.23
N ILE A 53 2.09 -12.75 15.33
CA ILE A 53 2.57 -11.74 16.25
C ILE A 53 3.42 -10.81 15.41
N ALA A 54 2.84 -9.68 15.06
CA ALA A 54 3.61 -8.49 14.77
C ALA A 54 2.66 -7.31 14.95
N ILE A 55 2.88 -6.54 16.01
CA ILE A 55 2.23 -5.24 16.17
C ILE A 55 2.65 -4.44 14.94
N ALA A 56 1.74 -4.32 13.98
CA ALA A 56 2.01 -3.55 12.77
C ALA A 56 2.32 -2.11 13.22
N PRO A 57 3.48 -1.55 12.89
CA PRO A 57 3.82 -0.20 13.34
C PRO A 57 2.74 0.79 12.91
N THR A 58 2.62 1.89 13.63
CA THR A 58 1.48 2.81 13.51
C THR A 58 1.33 3.39 12.11
N ASN A 59 2.41 3.47 11.34
CA ASN A 59 2.42 4.03 9.99
C ASN A 59 2.16 3.01 8.87
N PHE A 60 1.93 1.73 9.19
CA PHE A 60 1.80 0.66 8.19
C PHE A 60 0.49 -0.13 8.33
N VAL A 61 -0.07 -0.59 7.21
CA VAL A 61 -1.30 -1.42 7.18
C VAL A 61 -1.10 -2.78 7.83
N SER A 62 0.11 -3.33 7.73
CA SER A 62 0.52 -4.61 8.31
C SER A 62 1.97 -4.53 8.76
N ALA A 63 2.44 -5.53 9.52
CA ALA A 63 3.86 -5.59 9.86
C ALA A 63 4.74 -5.94 8.66
N TYR A 64 4.18 -6.65 7.67
CA TYR A 64 4.90 -7.01 6.44
C TYR A 64 5.21 -5.76 5.60
N ALA A 65 4.27 -4.82 5.55
CA ALA A 65 4.44 -3.52 4.91
C ALA A 65 5.65 -2.73 5.45
N ALA A 66 6.04 -2.92 6.71
CA ALA A 66 7.16 -2.20 7.32
C ALA A 66 8.55 -2.66 6.83
N LYS A 67 8.63 -3.75 6.05
CA LYS A 67 9.91 -4.31 5.61
C LYS A 67 10.62 -3.46 4.57
N HIS A 68 9.86 -2.94 3.62
CA HIS A 68 10.41 -2.22 2.47
C HIS A 68 9.34 -1.36 1.83
N PRO A 69 9.67 -0.15 1.32
CA PRO A 69 8.72 0.74 0.64
C PRO A 69 7.86 0.10 -0.47
N GLN A 70 8.40 -0.88 -1.21
CA GLN A 70 7.60 -1.62 -2.20
C GLN A 70 6.56 -2.55 -1.55
N GLU A 71 6.91 -3.20 -0.44
CA GLU A 71 5.96 -4.06 0.30
C GLU A 71 4.88 -3.23 0.99
N ASP A 72 5.24 -2.02 1.44
CA ASP A 72 4.31 -1.03 1.97
C ASP A 72 3.28 -0.62 0.92
N PHE A 73 3.75 -0.33 -0.29
CA PHE A 73 2.88 -0.06 -1.42
C PHE A 73 1.97 -1.25 -1.75
N ALA A 74 2.54 -2.45 -1.95
CA ALA A 74 1.79 -3.64 -2.35
C ALA A 74 0.74 -4.04 -1.30
N GLU A 75 1.08 -3.97 -0.01
CA GLU A 75 0.12 -4.18 1.06
C GLU A 75 -0.96 -3.10 1.09
N THR A 76 -0.60 -1.82 0.94
CA THR A 76 -1.60 -0.74 0.88
C THR A 76 -2.55 -0.92 -0.30
N PHE A 77 -2.01 -1.28 -1.47
CA PHE A 77 -2.78 -1.58 -2.69
C PHE A 77 -3.74 -2.75 -2.47
N ARG A 78 -3.27 -3.85 -1.86
CA ARG A 78 -4.10 -4.99 -1.46
C ARG A 78 -5.29 -4.55 -0.61
N PHE A 79 -5.04 -3.78 0.46
CA PHE A 79 -6.12 -3.28 1.33
C PHE A 79 -7.08 -2.36 0.58
N TYR A 80 -6.55 -1.46 -0.26
CA TYR A 80 -7.36 -0.55 -1.07
C TYR A 80 -8.32 -1.29 -2.01
N VAL A 81 -7.83 -2.31 -2.73
CA VAL A 81 -8.64 -3.09 -3.68
C VAL A 81 -9.63 -3.99 -2.94
N THR A 82 -9.15 -4.80 -2.00
CA THR A 82 -9.98 -5.82 -1.33
C THR A 82 -11.01 -5.21 -0.37
N ARG A 83 -10.78 -3.98 0.10
CA ARG A 83 -11.70 -3.26 1.00
C ARG A 83 -12.32 -2.03 0.35
N ARG A 84 -12.26 -1.88 -0.99
CA ARG A 84 -12.70 -0.66 -1.69
C ARG A 84 -14.12 -0.20 -1.33
N GLY A 85 -15.07 -1.12 -1.26
CA GLY A 85 -16.46 -0.81 -0.86
C GLY A 85 -16.68 -0.62 0.65
N ARG A 86 -15.63 -0.80 1.46
CA ARG A 86 -15.66 -0.77 2.94
C ARG A 86 -14.49 0.03 3.52
N LEU A 87 -13.98 1.01 2.77
CA LEU A 87 -12.87 1.86 3.23
C LEU A 87 -13.22 2.63 4.50
N ARG A 88 -14.49 3.05 4.66
CA ARG A 88 -14.99 3.67 5.88
C ARG A 88 -14.77 2.77 7.10
N ASP A 89 -15.14 1.50 7.01
CA ASP A 89 -14.93 0.52 8.08
C ASP A 89 -13.44 0.35 8.37
N LEU A 90 -12.63 0.20 7.31
CA LEU A 90 -11.17 0.03 7.42
C LEU A 90 -10.52 1.22 8.14
N PHE A 91 -10.88 2.44 7.79
CA PHE A 91 -10.36 3.65 8.43
C PHE A 91 -10.82 3.79 9.88
N GLY A 92 -12.03 3.34 10.21
CA GLY A 92 -12.50 3.22 11.59
C GLY A 92 -11.71 2.16 12.39
N GLU A 93 -11.35 1.04 11.78
CA GLU A 93 -10.44 0.05 12.38
C GLU A 93 -9.05 0.64 12.64
N PHE A 94 -8.49 1.41 11.70
CA PHE A 94 -7.21 2.10 11.87
C PHE A 94 -7.24 3.13 13.00
N GLY A 95 -8.35 3.88 13.13
CA GLY A 95 -8.53 4.86 14.20
C GLY A 95 -8.56 4.19 15.57
N ARG A 96 -9.33 3.10 15.73
CA ARG A 96 -9.36 2.29 16.96
C ARG A 96 -7.98 1.71 17.31
N LYS A 97 -7.19 1.35 16.29
CA LYS A 97 -5.82 0.85 16.45
C LYS A 97 -4.77 1.96 16.62
N ARG A 98 -5.18 3.24 16.70
CA ARG A 98 -4.31 4.42 16.83
C ARG A 98 -3.20 4.45 15.76
N LYS A 99 -3.56 4.13 14.52
CA LYS A 99 -2.65 4.25 13.38
C LYS A 99 -2.33 5.72 13.09
N GLY A 100 -1.13 5.98 12.61
CA GLY A 100 -0.65 7.33 12.32
C GLY A 100 -1.30 7.92 11.08
N VAL A 101 -1.34 9.25 11.00
CA VAL A 101 -1.93 10.00 9.87
C VAL A 101 -1.29 9.62 8.53
N ILE A 102 0.03 9.35 8.53
CA ILE A 102 0.79 8.88 7.36
C ILE A 102 0.13 7.64 6.72
N LEU A 103 -0.48 6.75 7.51
CA LEU A 103 -1.18 5.59 6.95
C LEU A 103 -2.34 6.02 6.05
N TYR A 104 -3.10 7.04 6.44
CA TYR A 104 -4.23 7.56 5.67
C TYR A 104 -3.74 8.31 4.42
N GLU A 105 -2.63 9.06 4.53
CA GLU A 105 -1.99 9.74 3.39
C GLU A 105 -1.65 8.75 2.26
N LYS A 106 -1.15 7.55 2.60
CA LYS A 106 -0.88 6.49 1.61
C LYS A 106 -2.11 6.09 0.80
N PHE A 107 -3.27 5.96 1.45
CA PHE A 107 -4.52 5.63 0.76
C PHE A 107 -4.99 6.79 -0.12
N LEU A 108 -4.84 8.03 0.32
CA LEU A 108 -5.18 9.22 -0.47
C LEU A 108 -4.30 9.30 -1.73
N VAL A 109 -2.98 9.20 -1.58
CA VAL A 109 -2.02 9.24 -2.69
C VAL A 109 -2.30 8.13 -3.71
N LEU A 110 -2.56 6.90 -3.25
CA LEU A 110 -2.95 5.81 -4.15
C LEU A 110 -4.29 6.08 -4.83
N HIS A 111 -5.29 6.57 -4.09
CA HIS A 111 -6.61 6.85 -4.63
C HIS A 111 -6.57 7.93 -5.72
N ASP A 112 -5.86 9.02 -5.48
CA ASP A 112 -5.70 10.13 -6.42
C ASP A 112 -5.00 9.67 -7.70
N PHE A 113 -3.95 8.85 -7.57
CA PHE A 113 -3.28 8.27 -8.73
C PHE A 113 -4.22 7.39 -9.56
N VAL A 114 -4.96 6.48 -8.90
CA VAL A 114 -5.94 5.61 -9.57
C VAL A 114 -7.06 6.41 -10.24
N ARG A 115 -7.48 7.55 -9.66
CA ARG A 115 -8.45 8.46 -10.29
C ARG A 115 -7.86 9.15 -11.52
N ALA A 116 -6.62 9.64 -11.43
CA ALA A 116 -5.94 10.30 -12.53
C ALA A 116 -5.80 9.38 -13.76
N LEU A 117 -5.52 8.09 -13.56
CA LEU A 117 -5.48 7.09 -14.63
C LEU A 117 -6.80 6.91 -15.37
N ARG A 118 -7.94 7.22 -14.73
CA ARG A 118 -9.28 7.15 -15.34
C ARG A 118 -9.67 8.41 -16.11
N GLY A 119 -8.73 9.33 -16.34
CA GLY A 119 -9.01 10.61 -16.99
C GLY A 119 -9.73 11.61 -16.10
N TRP A 120 -9.93 11.30 -14.82
CA TRP A 120 -10.43 12.27 -13.84
C TRP A 120 -9.28 13.17 -13.41
N ARG A 121 -8.91 14.13 -14.26
CA ARG A 121 -8.12 15.28 -13.81
C ARG A 121 -9.01 16.13 -12.92
N SER A 122 -8.56 16.42 -11.71
CA SER A 122 -9.16 17.50 -10.92
C SER A 122 -9.10 18.76 -11.77
N SER A 123 -10.26 19.25 -12.19
CA SER A 123 -10.41 20.61 -12.69
C SER A 123 -9.94 21.53 -11.57
N SER A 124 -8.67 21.92 -11.64
CA SER A 124 -8.11 22.98 -10.80
C SER A 124 -7.95 24.16 -11.74
N ALA A 125 -8.96 25.03 -11.73
CA ALA A 125 -8.82 26.42 -12.16
C ALA A 125 -8.01 27.19 -11.12
#